data_AF-A0A1M2VS66-F1
#
_entry.id   AF-A0A1M2VS66-F1
#
_cell.length_a   1.000
_cell.length_b   1.000
_cell.length_c   1.000
_cell.angle_alpha   90.00
_cell.angle_beta   90.00
_cell.angle_gamma   90.00
#
_symmetry.space_group_name_H-M   'P 1'
#
loop_
_entity.id
_entity.type
_entity.pdbx_description
1 polymer ?
#
loop_
_entity_poly.entity_id
_entity_poly.type
_entity_poly.pdbx_seq_one_letter_code
_entity_poly.pdbx_strand_id
1 'polypeptide(L)'
;MYPPPSDEDELDEEAIRLEPGSPSKILSRRQKTSLAPSSKASAAARDVLMKFARTNTPGALARALPSYAEDPNLLPTQRFETEDSYIAREALRITRMRCCWEIIREGFVRRDGIAASSSPRKKRSRRTARSKDADEDGQAGDDSEPPASVSEHAWGVLGWILTLFERDEADVERTGQVRYSPLLLEQISPSRDERAPRWELDMPLDVAFCALQQDGEGRRSLGVRLLALVRA
;
A
#
# COMPACT_ATOMS: atom_id res chain seq x y z
N MET A 1 -7.72 -0.55 4.16
CA MET A 1 -7.04 -0.27 2.89
C MET A 1 -7.72 0.86 2.12
N TYR A 2 -8.87 1.37 2.57
CA TYR A 2 -9.40 2.64 2.09
C TYR A 2 -9.17 3.74 3.12
N PRO A 3 -8.90 4.99 2.69
CA PRO A 3 -8.84 6.12 3.62
C PRO A 3 -10.20 6.33 4.30
N PRO A 4 -10.25 6.82 5.56
CA PRO A 4 -11.50 7.23 6.19
C PRO A 4 -12.13 8.41 5.41
N PRO A 5 -13.46 8.48 5.27
CA PRO A 5 -14.13 9.57 4.56
C PRO A 5 -13.62 10.92 5.08
N SER A 6 -13.44 11.88 4.17
CA SER A 6 -13.01 13.23 4.53
C SER A 6 -14.19 14.05 5.06
N ASP A 7 -13.93 15.12 5.81
CA ASP A 7 -14.98 16.03 6.30
C ASP A 7 -15.78 16.64 5.13
N GLU A 8 -15.18 16.76 3.94
CA GLU A 8 -15.86 17.19 2.71
C GLU A 8 -16.89 16.16 2.21
N ASP A 9 -16.61 14.87 2.38
CA ASP A 9 -17.55 13.78 2.04
C ASP A 9 -18.77 13.78 2.99
N GLU A 10 -18.58 14.15 4.27
CA GLU A 10 -19.66 14.28 5.25
C GLU A 10 -20.54 15.50 4.96
N LEU A 11 -19.93 16.63 4.58
CA LEU A 11 -20.64 17.85 4.17
C LEU A 11 -21.46 17.64 2.89
N ASP A 12 -20.94 16.88 1.93
CA ASP A 12 -21.66 16.50 0.72
C ASP A 12 -22.87 15.58 1.03
N GLU A 13 -22.73 14.64 1.98
CA GLU A 13 -23.87 13.83 2.44
C GLU A 13 -24.96 14.66 3.12
N GLU A 14 -24.58 15.64 3.93
CA GLU A 14 -25.54 16.52 4.63
C GLU A 14 -26.24 17.48 3.67
N ALA A 15 -25.53 18.00 2.66
CA ALA A 15 -26.11 18.79 1.58
C ALA A 15 -27.08 17.98 0.69
N ILE A 16 -26.86 16.67 0.51
CA ILE A 16 -27.77 15.78 -0.24
C ILE A 16 -29.11 15.58 0.48
N ARG A 17 -29.15 15.69 1.81
CA ARG A 17 -30.40 15.54 2.59
C ARG A 17 -31.33 16.75 2.49
N LEU A 18 -30.82 17.90 2.06
CA LEU A 18 -31.54 19.17 2.09
C LEU A 18 -32.12 19.61 0.73
N GLU A 19 -31.80 18.92 -0.37
CA GLU A 19 -32.22 19.30 -1.72
C GLU A 19 -33.29 18.33 -2.29
N PRO A 20 -34.53 18.79 -2.59
CA PRO A 20 -35.53 18.00 -3.28
C PRO A 20 -35.22 17.91 -4.79
N GLY A 21 -34.20 17.13 -5.14
CA GLY A 21 -33.78 16.89 -6.53
C GLY A 21 -34.47 15.68 -7.17
N SER A 22 -34.72 15.75 -8.48
CA SER A 22 -35.31 14.66 -9.27
C SER A 22 -34.51 13.33 -9.12
N PRO A 23 -35.20 12.18 -8.92
CA PRO A 23 -34.57 10.91 -8.52
C PRO A 23 -33.48 10.42 -9.49
N SER A 24 -33.57 10.76 -10.78
CA SER A 24 -32.55 10.40 -11.77
C SER A 24 -31.21 11.12 -11.55
N LYS A 25 -31.19 12.35 -11.02
CA LYS A 25 -29.94 13.07 -10.72
C LYS A 25 -29.32 12.63 -9.38
N ILE A 26 -30.16 12.21 -8.43
CA ILE A 26 -29.71 11.65 -7.14
C ILE A 26 -29.03 10.29 -7.36
N LEU A 27 -29.59 9.43 -8.22
CA LEU A 27 -29.01 8.12 -8.52
C LEU A 27 -27.68 8.22 -9.27
N SER A 28 -27.58 9.10 -10.28
CA SER A 28 -26.31 9.31 -11.01
C SER A 28 -25.22 9.97 -10.17
N ARG A 29 -25.59 10.79 -9.17
CA ARG A 29 -24.65 11.40 -8.21
C ARG A 29 -24.24 10.43 -7.10
N ARG A 30 -25.17 9.61 -6.58
CA ARG A 30 -24.87 8.51 -5.63
C ARG A 30 -23.97 7.43 -6.22
N GLN A 31 -24.07 7.15 -7.52
CA GLN A 31 -23.16 6.23 -8.20
C GLN A 31 -21.73 6.80 -8.33
N LYS A 32 -21.56 8.12 -8.30
CA LYS A 32 -20.24 8.79 -8.33
C LYS A 32 -19.65 8.99 -6.94
N THR A 33 -20.48 9.08 -5.90
CA THR A 33 -20.02 9.15 -4.51
C THR A 33 -19.88 7.75 -3.93
N SER A 34 -18.65 7.25 -3.92
CA SER A 34 -18.14 6.24 -2.99
C SER A 34 -18.56 4.78 -3.22
N LEU A 35 -18.05 4.16 -4.29
CA LEU A 35 -17.72 2.71 -4.28
C LEU A 35 -16.54 2.39 -3.34
N ALA A 36 -16.02 3.42 -2.67
CA ALA A 36 -15.04 3.35 -1.62
C ALA A 36 -15.60 2.66 -0.35
N PRO A 37 -14.99 1.58 0.15
CA PRO A 37 -15.39 0.97 1.40
C PRO A 37 -15.22 1.95 2.57
N SER A 38 -16.21 1.95 3.46
CA SER A 38 -16.19 2.76 4.69
C SER A 38 -14.99 2.43 5.59
N SER A 39 -14.64 3.36 6.49
CA SER A 39 -13.59 3.13 7.49
C SER A 39 -13.84 1.85 8.31
N LYS A 40 -15.09 1.63 8.72
CA LYS A 40 -15.51 0.41 9.44
C LYS A 40 -15.34 -0.85 8.61
N ALA A 41 -15.72 -0.82 7.33
CA ALA A 41 -15.52 -1.95 6.42
C ALA A 41 -14.03 -2.24 6.20
N SER A 42 -13.22 -1.19 6.03
CA SER A 42 -11.76 -1.30 5.94
C SER A 42 -11.13 -1.90 7.20
N ALA A 43 -11.61 -1.54 8.39
CA ALA A 43 -11.14 -2.11 9.64
C ALA A 43 -11.50 -3.59 9.76
N ALA A 44 -12.77 -3.94 9.50
CA ALA A 44 -13.22 -5.33 9.52
C ALA A 44 -12.47 -6.21 8.51
N ALA A 45 -12.18 -5.69 7.30
CA ALA A 45 -11.39 -6.40 6.30
C ALA A 45 -9.96 -6.70 6.81
N ARG A 46 -9.30 -5.75 7.48
CA ARG A 46 -7.98 -6.00 8.09
C ARG A 46 -8.05 -7.06 9.19
N ASP A 47 -9.09 -7.03 10.01
CA ASP A 47 -9.27 -8.04 11.06
C ASP A 47 -9.45 -9.43 10.46
N VAL A 48 -10.20 -9.54 9.36
CA VAL A 48 -10.35 -10.78 8.60
C VAL A 48 -9.01 -11.24 8.03
N LEU A 49 -8.23 -10.35 7.41
CA LEU A 49 -6.88 -10.67 6.92
C LEU A 49 -5.99 -11.22 8.03
N MET A 50 -5.97 -10.57 9.20
CA MET A 50 -5.21 -11.02 10.36
C MET A 50 -5.70 -12.37 10.91
N LYS A 51 -7.01 -12.63 10.89
CA LYS A 51 -7.56 -13.95 11.27
C LYS A 51 -7.12 -15.02 10.27
N PHE A 52 -7.18 -14.75 8.97
CA PHE A 52 -6.70 -15.70 7.97
C PHE A 52 -5.21 -15.97 8.12
N ALA A 53 -4.40 -14.94 8.38
CA ALA A 53 -2.99 -15.08 8.71
C ALA A 53 -2.72 -15.85 10.00
N ARG A 54 -3.73 -16.23 10.79
CA ARG A 54 -3.60 -17.13 11.95
C ARG A 54 -4.11 -18.54 11.65
N THR A 55 -5.16 -18.66 10.84
CA THR A 55 -5.84 -19.95 10.60
C THR A 55 -5.37 -20.71 9.38
N ASN A 56 -4.68 -20.06 8.43
CA ASN A 56 -4.18 -20.69 7.21
C ASN A 56 -2.66 -20.78 7.21
N THR A 57 -2.11 -21.56 6.28
CA THR A 57 -0.66 -21.61 6.04
C THR A 57 -0.21 -20.34 5.29
N PRO A 58 1.00 -19.83 5.55
CA PRO A 58 1.52 -18.64 4.86
C PRO A 58 1.51 -18.79 3.34
N GLY A 59 2.00 -19.92 2.81
CA GLY A 59 2.04 -20.17 1.37
C GLY A 59 0.67 -20.31 0.68
N ALA A 60 -0.41 -20.62 1.42
CA ALA A 60 -1.75 -20.59 0.83
C ALA A 60 -2.25 -19.15 0.63
N LEU A 61 -1.88 -18.23 1.52
CA LEU A 61 -2.26 -16.82 1.44
C LEU A 61 -1.32 -16.02 0.53
N ALA A 62 -0.04 -16.34 0.52
CA ALA A 62 0.96 -15.66 -0.32
C ALA A 62 0.76 -15.92 -1.82
N ARG A 63 0.08 -17.02 -2.20
CA ARG A 63 -0.37 -17.23 -3.58
C ARG A 63 -1.33 -16.16 -4.12
N ALA A 64 -1.94 -15.36 -3.24
CA ALA A 64 -2.74 -14.22 -3.64
C ALA A 64 -1.92 -12.92 -3.75
N LEU A 65 -0.62 -12.96 -3.41
CA LEU A 65 0.29 -11.83 -3.54
C LEU A 65 1.05 -11.92 -4.87
N PRO A 66 1.29 -10.78 -5.53
CA PRO A 66 2.20 -10.74 -6.68
C PRO A 66 3.60 -11.18 -6.25
N SER A 67 4.31 -11.89 -7.10
CA SER A 67 5.70 -12.29 -6.88
C SER A 67 6.49 -12.29 -8.18
N TYR A 68 7.82 -12.19 -8.09
CA TYR A 68 8.69 -12.23 -9.27
C TYR A 68 8.77 -13.62 -9.93
N ALA A 69 8.33 -14.68 -9.23
CA ALA A 69 8.39 -16.06 -9.70
C ALA A 69 7.29 -16.40 -10.73
N GLU A 70 6.26 -15.57 -10.86
CA GLU A 70 5.19 -15.78 -11.81
C GLU A 70 5.54 -15.14 -13.17
N ASP A 71 5.57 -15.96 -14.23
CA ASP A 71 5.72 -15.46 -15.59
C ASP A 71 4.52 -14.54 -15.91
N PRO A 72 4.74 -13.25 -16.24
CA PRO A 72 3.66 -12.32 -16.56
C PRO A 72 2.81 -12.79 -17.77
N ASN A 73 3.32 -13.73 -18.58
CA ASN A 73 2.61 -14.33 -19.70
C ASN A 73 1.75 -15.56 -19.32
N LEU A 74 1.92 -16.11 -18.11
CA LEU A 74 1.14 -17.23 -17.60
C LEU A 74 -0.09 -16.81 -16.77
N LEU A 75 -0.36 -15.50 -16.66
CA LEU A 75 -1.62 -15.03 -16.13
C LEU A 75 -2.74 -15.79 -16.85
N PRO A 76 -3.63 -16.48 -16.14
CA PRO A 76 -4.72 -17.18 -16.78
C PRO A 76 -5.41 -16.18 -17.70
N THR A 77 -5.43 -16.50 -18.98
CA THR A 77 -6.34 -15.91 -19.96
C THR A 77 -7.78 -16.31 -19.64
N GLN A 78 -8.10 -16.42 -18.35
CA GLN A 78 -9.42 -16.60 -17.81
C GLN A 78 -10.07 -15.24 -17.99
N ARG A 79 -10.66 -15.12 -19.17
CA ARG A 79 -11.74 -14.23 -19.56
C ARG A 79 -12.63 -13.92 -18.34
N PHE A 80 -12.24 -12.92 -17.55
CA PHE A 80 -13.20 -12.12 -16.81
C PHE A 80 -13.89 -11.22 -17.85
N GLU A 81 -14.61 -11.86 -18.79
CA GLU A 81 -15.39 -11.21 -19.85
C GLU A 81 -16.62 -10.49 -19.29
N THR A 82 -16.75 -10.38 -17.97
CA THR A 82 -17.78 -9.61 -17.28
C THR A 82 -17.11 -8.57 -16.39
N GLU A 83 -16.75 -7.45 -17.01
CA GLU A 83 -16.23 -6.22 -16.38
C GLU A 83 -17.31 -5.47 -15.58
N ASP A 84 -18.16 -6.17 -14.82
CA ASP A 84 -19.39 -5.55 -14.30
C ASP A 84 -19.19 -4.78 -12.99
N SER A 85 -18.05 -4.93 -12.29
CA SER A 85 -17.84 -4.26 -10.99
C SER A 85 -16.53 -3.46 -10.87
N TYR A 86 -16.62 -2.31 -10.19
CA TYR A 86 -15.47 -1.47 -9.83
C TYR A 86 -14.42 -2.22 -9.00
N ILE A 87 -14.88 -3.09 -8.09
CA ILE A 87 -13.99 -3.90 -7.23
C ILE A 87 -13.17 -4.88 -8.08
N ALA A 88 -13.77 -5.50 -9.10
CA ALA A 88 -13.05 -6.39 -10.01
C ALA A 88 -11.95 -5.64 -10.78
N ARG A 89 -12.25 -4.42 -11.26
CA ARG A 89 -11.26 -3.57 -11.94
C ARG A 89 -10.10 -3.17 -11.02
N GLU A 90 -10.39 -2.82 -9.77
CA GLU A 90 -9.35 -2.46 -8.81
C GLU A 90 -8.51 -3.68 -8.38
N ALA A 91 -9.14 -4.85 -8.23
CA ALA A 91 -8.44 -6.09 -7.94
C ALA A 91 -7.47 -6.51 -9.05
N LEU A 92 -7.83 -6.26 -10.32
CA LEU A 92 -6.94 -6.50 -11.47
C LEU A 92 -5.68 -5.62 -11.47
N ARG A 93 -5.64 -4.53 -10.69
CA ARG A 93 -4.40 -3.75 -10.54
C ARG A 93 -3.36 -4.52 -9.74
N ILE A 94 -3.79 -5.35 -8.78
CA ILE A 94 -2.89 -6.18 -7.96
C ILE A 94 -2.18 -7.21 -8.83
N THR A 95 -2.88 -7.81 -9.81
CA THR A 95 -2.30 -8.85 -10.68
C THR A 95 -1.24 -8.33 -11.66
N ARG A 96 -1.16 -7.00 -11.84
CA ARG A 96 -0.14 -6.35 -12.68
C ARG A 96 1.11 -5.95 -11.90
N MET A 97 1.10 -6.10 -10.58
CA MET A 97 2.22 -5.75 -9.71
C MET A 97 3.24 -6.88 -9.71
N ARG A 98 4.51 -6.54 -9.46
CA ARG A 98 5.62 -7.52 -9.45
C ARG A 98 5.89 -8.09 -8.07
N CYS A 99 5.55 -7.33 -7.04
CA CYS A 99 5.78 -7.73 -5.64
C CYS A 99 4.80 -7.00 -4.72
N CYS A 100 4.65 -7.51 -3.50
CA CYS A 100 3.72 -7.00 -2.51
C CYS A 100 4.07 -5.57 -2.04
N TRP A 101 5.33 -5.14 -2.20
CA TRP A 101 5.79 -3.81 -1.84
C TRP A 101 5.13 -2.71 -2.69
N GLU A 102 4.73 -3.02 -3.92
CA GLU A 102 4.03 -2.07 -4.80
C GLU A 102 2.59 -1.80 -4.33
N ILE A 103 1.96 -2.77 -3.67
CA ILE A 103 0.59 -2.64 -3.14
C ILE A 103 0.52 -1.64 -1.99
N ILE A 104 1.60 -1.52 -1.20
CA ILE A 104 1.62 -0.65 -0.02
C ILE A 104 2.15 0.76 -0.31
N ARG A 105 2.74 0.99 -1.49
CA ARG A 105 3.30 2.29 -1.88
C ARG A 105 2.21 3.36 -2.01
N GLU A 106 2.59 4.61 -1.76
CA GLU A 106 1.71 5.74 -2.04
C GLU A 106 1.26 5.77 -3.52
N GLY A 107 -0.02 6.10 -3.75
CA GLY A 107 -0.60 6.16 -5.09
C GLY A 107 -1.17 4.84 -5.64
N PHE A 108 -0.99 3.71 -4.93
CA PHE A 108 -1.63 2.44 -5.29
C PHE A 108 -3.16 2.55 -5.14
N VAL A 109 -3.65 2.81 -3.92
CA VAL A 109 -5.07 3.09 -3.67
C VAL A 109 -5.38 4.54 -4.02
N ARG A 110 -6.26 4.75 -5.01
CA ARG A 110 -6.73 6.07 -5.44
C ARG A 110 -8.22 6.22 -5.14
N ARG A 111 -8.65 7.40 -4.71
CA ARG A 111 -10.08 7.74 -4.64
C ARG A 111 -10.50 8.31 -5.99
N ASP A 112 -11.07 7.49 -6.84
CA ASP A 112 -11.73 7.98 -8.05
C ASP A 112 -13.02 8.70 -7.63
N GLY A 113 -12.91 10.02 -7.45
CA GLY A 113 -14.01 10.88 -6.99
C GLY A 113 -13.52 12.21 -6.43
N ILE A 114 -12.31 12.25 -5.88
CA ILE A 114 -11.62 13.49 -5.54
C ILE A 114 -10.67 13.75 -6.70
N ALA A 115 -11.14 14.54 -7.67
CA ALA A 115 -10.27 15.14 -8.67
C ALA A 115 -9.01 15.67 -7.98
N ALA A 116 -7.86 15.43 -8.59
CA ALA A 116 -6.55 15.94 -8.21
C ALA A 116 -6.62 17.29 -7.47
N SER A 117 -6.73 17.24 -6.15
CA SER A 117 -6.42 18.35 -5.28
C SER A 117 -5.12 17.97 -4.60
N SER A 118 -4.04 18.32 -5.29
CA SER A 118 -2.77 18.63 -4.63
C SER A 118 -3.07 19.63 -3.52
N SER A 119 -3.39 19.12 -2.33
CA SER A 119 -3.60 19.94 -1.14
C SER A 119 -2.26 20.58 -0.79
N PRO A 120 -2.15 21.92 -0.73
CA PRO A 120 -0.91 22.58 -0.39
C PRO A 120 -0.63 22.34 1.09
N ARG A 121 0.21 21.35 1.40
CA ARG A 121 0.62 21.08 2.78
C ARG A 121 1.37 22.31 3.32
N LYS A 122 0.77 22.92 4.35
CA LYS A 122 1.31 24.04 5.13
C LYS A 122 2.80 23.82 5.46
N LYS A 123 3.65 24.76 4.99
CA LYS A 123 5.05 24.90 5.38
C LYS A 123 5.18 24.86 6.91
N ARG A 124 5.72 23.77 7.45
CA ARG A 124 6.15 23.70 8.85
C ARG A 124 7.43 24.52 8.98
N SER A 125 7.26 25.79 9.34
CA SER A 125 8.34 26.75 9.59
C SER A 125 9.31 26.22 10.66
N ARG A 126 10.47 25.73 10.23
CA ARG A 126 11.61 25.43 11.10
C ARG A 126 12.47 26.69 11.15
N ARG A 127 12.23 27.53 12.16
CA ARG A 127 13.09 28.66 12.53
C ARG A 127 14.47 28.11 12.91
N THR A 128 15.44 28.21 12.00
CA THR A 128 16.87 28.26 12.33
C THR A 128 17.39 29.61 11.85
N ALA A 129 17.59 30.52 12.79
CA ALA A 129 18.24 31.79 12.54
C ALA A 129 19.74 31.54 12.29
N ARG A 130 20.21 31.88 11.09
CA ARG A 130 21.59 32.33 10.83
C ARG A 130 21.69 32.95 9.43
N SER A 131 21.60 34.27 9.41
CA SER A 131 22.44 35.23 8.67
C SER A 131 22.96 34.92 7.25
N LYS A 132 22.53 35.81 6.34
CA LYS A 132 23.24 36.48 5.23
C LYS A 132 23.21 35.93 3.80
N ASP A 133 22.61 36.78 2.95
CA ASP A 133 23.00 37.25 1.60
C ASP A 133 23.06 36.21 0.47
N ALA A 134 22.03 36.12 -0.37
CA ALA A 134 21.81 36.88 -1.64
C ALA A 134 22.57 36.27 -2.83
N ASP A 135 21.87 35.51 -3.69
CA ASP A 135 21.59 35.91 -5.08
C ASP A 135 20.80 34.81 -5.82
N GLU A 136 19.92 35.28 -6.71
CA GLU A 136 19.02 34.55 -7.60
C GLU A 136 19.76 33.58 -8.54
N ASP A 137 19.22 32.37 -8.69
CA ASP A 137 18.83 31.91 -10.04
C ASP A 137 17.77 30.80 -9.92
N GLY A 138 16.60 31.11 -10.50
CA GLY A 138 15.41 30.27 -10.44
C GLY A 138 15.50 29.09 -11.39
N GLN A 139 15.74 27.90 -10.85
CA GLN A 139 15.36 26.65 -11.48
C GLN A 139 14.09 26.16 -10.76
N ALA A 140 12.93 26.35 -11.37
CA ALA A 140 11.70 25.68 -10.97
C ALA A 140 11.84 24.19 -11.31
N GLY A 141 12.57 23.46 -10.47
CA GLY A 141 12.45 22.02 -10.38
C GLY A 141 11.04 21.70 -9.92
N ASP A 142 10.38 20.82 -10.65
CA ASP A 142 9.21 20.11 -10.17
C ASP A 142 9.65 19.33 -8.91
N ASP A 143 9.64 20.00 -7.76
CA ASP A 143 9.87 19.45 -6.41
C ASP A 143 8.66 18.59 -6.00
N SER A 144 8.19 17.73 -6.90
CA SER A 144 7.31 16.63 -6.55
C SER A 144 8.14 15.63 -5.76
N GLU A 145 8.13 15.77 -4.44
CA GLU A 145 8.73 14.84 -3.48
C GLU A 145 8.37 13.39 -3.91
N PRO A 146 9.35 12.47 -3.96
CA PRO A 146 9.09 11.11 -4.40
C PRO A 146 7.98 10.48 -3.53
N PRO A 147 7.06 9.70 -4.12
CA PRO A 147 5.94 9.13 -3.39
C PRO A 147 6.45 8.27 -2.22
N ALA A 148 5.79 8.37 -1.07
CA ALA A 148 6.20 7.64 0.12
C ALA A 148 6.19 6.13 -0.12
N SER A 149 7.21 5.43 0.39
CA SER A 149 7.37 3.98 0.26
C SER A 149 6.20 3.20 0.89
N VAL A 150 5.50 3.79 1.86
CA VAL A 150 4.27 3.24 2.46
C VAL A 150 3.19 4.32 2.50
N SER A 151 2.03 4.04 1.92
CA SER A 151 0.84 4.88 2.01
C SER A 151 0.32 4.96 3.46
N GLU A 152 -0.21 6.13 3.82
CA GLU A 152 -0.82 6.39 5.14
C GLU A 152 -1.91 5.38 5.55
N HIS A 153 -2.55 4.70 4.58
CA HIS A 153 -3.60 3.72 4.84
C HIS A 153 -3.17 2.25 4.68
N ALA A 154 -1.92 2.02 4.30
CA ALA A 154 -1.37 0.70 4.01
C ALA A 154 -0.64 0.05 5.20
N TRP A 155 -0.39 0.77 6.30
CA TRP A 155 0.32 0.25 7.48
C TRP A 155 -0.27 -1.05 8.04
N GLY A 156 -1.60 -1.18 8.05
CA GLY A 156 -2.26 -2.41 8.51
C GLY A 156 -2.01 -3.61 7.58
N VAL A 157 -1.85 -3.37 6.28
CA VAL A 157 -1.52 -4.43 5.32
C VAL A 157 -0.05 -4.77 5.38
N LEU A 158 0.84 -3.78 5.55
CA LEU A 158 2.24 -4.05 5.87
C LEU A 158 2.34 -4.96 7.11
N GLY A 159 1.60 -4.64 8.18
CA GLY A 159 1.54 -5.47 9.37
C GLY A 159 1.12 -6.91 9.10
N TRP A 160 0.12 -7.11 8.23
CA TRP A 160 -0.35 -8.43 7.80
C TRP A 160 0.68 -9.18 6.95
N ILE A 161 1.29 -8.52 5.96
CA ILE A 161 2.36 -9.09 5.12
C ILE A 161 3.52 -9.58 5.99
N LEU A 162 4.01 -8.74 6.91
CA LEU A 162 5.11 -9.12 7.81
C LEU A 162 4.73 -10.31 8.69
N THR A 163 3.48 -10.39 9.15
CA THR A 163 3.00 -11.55 9.91
C THR A 163 3.01 -12.84 9.07
N LEU A 164 2.76 -12.77 7.77
CA LEU A 164 2.90 -13.95 6.91
C LEU A 164 4.36 -14.41 6.82
N PHE A 165 5.29 -13.50 6.58
CA PHE A 165 6.72 -13.84 6.46
C PHE A 165 7.32 -14.36 7.77
N GLU A 166 6.97 -13.76 8.92
CA GLU A 166 7.42 -14.24 10.23
C GLU A 166 6.92 -15.65 10.53
N ARG A 167 5.68 -15.95 10.13
CA ARG A 167 5.11 -17.28 10.30
C ARG A 167 5.76 -18.30 9.37
N ASP A 168 6.05 -17.89 8.14
CA ASP A 168 6.75 -18.71 7.16
C ASP A 168 8.16 -19.05 7.64
N GLU A 169 8.91 -18.06 8.14
CA GLU A 169 10.21 -18.27 8.79
C GLU A 169 10.14 -19.25 9.97
N ALA A 170 9.14 -19.10 10.85
CA ALA A 170 8.94 -20.01 11.98
C ALA A 170 8.56 -21.43 11.54
N ASP A 171 7.79 -21.57 10.46
CA ASP A 171 7.44 -22.87 9.88
C ASP A 171 8.69 -23.55 9.28
N VAL A 172 9.55 -22.79 8.60
CA VAL A 172 10.83 -23.27 8.06
C VAL A 172 11.79 -23.69 9.17
N GLU A 173 11.96 -22.88 10.21
CA GLU A 173 12.80 -23.19 11.38
C GLU A 173 12.35 -24.49 12.06
N ARG A 174 11.03 -24.71 12.18
CA ARG A 174 10.45 -25.93 12.75
C ARG A 174 10.74 -27.19 11.92
N THR A 175 10.99 -27.05 10.61
CA THR A 175 11.42 -28.16 9.75
C THR A 175 12.93 -28.45 9.83
N GLY A 176 13.67 -27.71 10.67
CA GLY A 176 15.10 -27.89 10.87
C GLY A 176 15.98 -27.22 9.81
N GLN A 177 15.40 -26.34 8.99
CA GLN A 177 16.13 -25.53 8.02
C GLN A 177 16.64 -24.23 8.67
N VAL A 178 17.55 -23.54 7.97
CA VAL A 178 18.00 -22.20 8.39
C VAL A 178 16.79 -21.29 8.48
N ARG A 179 16.77 -20.47 9.53
CA ARG A 179 15.67 -19.55 9.81
C ARG A 179 15.68 -18.42 8.80
N TYR A 180 14.89 -18.54 7.74
CA TYR A 180 14.59 -17.47 6.78
C TYR A 180 13.18 -17.69 6.22
N SER A 181 12.58 -16.67 5.61
CA SER A 181 11.29 -16.79 4.91
C SER A 181 11.50 -16.95 3.39
N PRO A 182 11.28 -18.15 2.81
CA PRO A 182 11.19 -18.33 1.37
C PRO A 182 10.20 -17.37 0.70
N LEU A 183 9.06 -17.09 1.34
CA LEU A 183 8.06 -16.18 0.81
C LEU A 183 8.56 -14.74 0.73
N LEU A 184 9.39 -14.28 1.69
CA LEU A 184 10.02 -12.96 1.59
C LEU A 184 10.99 -12.90 0.41
N LEU A 185 11.75 -13.97 0.16
CA LEU A 185 12.68 -14.03 -0.97
C LEU A 185 11.95 -13.89 -2.30
N GLU A 186 10.81 -14.55 -2.49
CA GLU A 186 9.98 -14.40 -3.71
C GLU A 186 9.53 -12.96 -4.01
N GLN A 187 9.58 -12.07 -3.01
CA GLN A 187 9.17 -10.67 -3.09
C GLN A 187 10.33 -9.71 -3.35
N ILE A 188 11.55 -10.22 -3.48
CA ILE A 188 12.74 -9.43 -3.76
C ILE A 188 13.17 -9.71 -5.20
N SER A 189 13.51 -8.66 -5.95
CA SER A 189 13.84 -8.85 -7.36
C SER A 189 15.12 -9.67 -7.50
N PRO A 190 15.12 -10.73 -8.34
CA PRO A 190 16.37 -11.41 -8.69
C PRO A 190 17.28 -10.41 -9.41
N SER A 191 18.60 -10.54 -9.18
CA SER A 191 19.58 -9.61 -9.76
C SER A 191 19.47 -9.57 -11.28
N ARG A 192 19.45 -8.36 -11.87
CA ARG A 192 19.41 -8.14 -13.32
C ARG A 192 20.66 -8.65 -14.06
N ASP A 193 21.74 -8.86 -13.33
CA ASP A 193 22.99 -9.44 -13.83
C ASP A 193 23.15 -10.88 -13.31
N GLU A 194 23.28 -11.85 -14.22
CA GLU A 194 23.60 -13.26 -13.88
C GLU A 194 24.90 -13.41 -13.06
N ARG A 195 25.72 -12.35 -13.00
CA ARG A 195 27.00 -12.30 -12.26
C ARG A 195 26.92 -11.55 -10.93
N ALA A 196 25.80 -10.91 -10.60
CA ALA A 196 25.64 -10.16 -9.37
C ALA A 196 24.94 -11.03 -8.31
N PRO A 197 25.59 -11.35 -7.17
CA PRO A 197 24.98 -12.16 -6.11
C PRO A 197 24.00 -11.37 -5.23
N ARG A 198 23.54 -10.19 -5.66
CA ARG A 198 22.84 -9.23 -4.78
C ARG A 198 21.40 -9.03 -5.23
N TRP A 199 20.51 -9.65 -4.49
CA TRP A 199 19.08 -9.34 -4.51
C TRP A 199 18.86 -7.83 -4.35
N GLU A 200 17.97 -7.24 -5.15
CA GLU A 200 17.65 -5.81 -5.09
C GLU A 200 16.75 -5.54 -3.87
N LEU A 201 17.35 -5.31 -2.71
CA LEU A 201 16.68 -5.08 -1.42
C LEU A 201 16.17 -3.64 -1.24
N ASP A 202 16.27 -2.78 -2.25
CA ASP A 202 15.97 -1.36 -2.14
C ASP A 202 14.53 -1.13 -1.65
N MET A 203 13.54 -1.79 -2.26
CA MET A 203 12.13 -1.64 -1.87
C MET A 203 11.82 -2.05 -0.41
N PRO A 204 12.19 -3.26 0.07
CA PRO A 204 11.94 -3.62 1.47
C PRO A 204 12.74 -2.73 2.45
N LEU A 205 13.96 -2.30 2.09
CA LEU A 205 14.74 -1.39 2.94
C LEU A 205 14.12 0.01 3.00
N ASP A 206 13.65 0.55 1.87
CA ASP A 206 12.93 1.81 1.82
C ASP A 206 11.67 1.78 2.68
N VAL A 207 10.93 0.66 2.65
CA VAL A 207 9.76 0.44 3.52
C VAL A 207 10.17 0.41 4.99
N ALA A 208 11.26 -0.29 5.33
CA ALA A 208 11.77 -0.35 6.70
C ALA A 208 12.20 1.03 7.21
N PHE A 209 12.96 1.78 6.43
CA PHE A 209 13.40 3.13 6.80
C PHE A 209 12.24 4.11 6.88
N CYS A 210 11.29 4.04 5.94
CA CYS A 210 10.05 4.82 5.99
C CYS A 210 9.29 4.57 7.29
N ALA A 211 9.18 3.30 7.72
CA ALA A 211 8.51 2.91 8.97
C ALA A 211 9.26 3.41 10.22
N LEU A 212 10.59 3.36 10.22
CA LEU A 212 11.43 3.81 11.34
C LEU A 212 11.42 5.33 11.55
N GLN A 213 11.19 6.11 10.49
CA GLN A 213 11.09 7.57 10.55
C GLN A 213 9.73 8.08 11.07
N GLN A 214 8.76 7.18 11.31
CA GLN A 214 7.44 7.56 11.82
C GLN A 214 7.49 7.86 13.33
N ASP A 215 6.71 8.85 13.78
CA ASP A 215 6.67 9.22 15.21
C ASP A 215 6.03 8.13 16.10
N GLY A 216 5.18 7.27 15.55
CA GLY A 216 4.44 6.24 16.29
C GLY A 216 5.20 4.93 16.50
N GLU A 217 5.23 4.43 17.75
CA GLU A 217 5.85 3.14 18.11
C GLU A 217 5.31 1.97 17.28
N GLY A 218 4.00 1.96 17.00
CA GLY A 218 3.37 0.90 16.20
C GLY A 218 3.83 0.83 14.74
N ARG A 219 4.24 1.95 14.13
CA ARG A 219 4.81 1.94 12.76
C ARG A 219 6.29 1.62 12.79
N ARG A 220 7.03 2.19 13.75
CA ARG A 220 8.46 1.88 13.95
C ARG A 220 8.69 0.39 14.21
N SER A 221 7.80 -0.26 14.96
CA SER A 221 7.89 -1.71 15.20
C SER A 221 7.78 -2.53 13.92
N LEU A 222 7.01 -2.09 12.91
CA LEU A 222 6.96 -2.74 11.59
C LEU A 222 8.31 -2.67 10.88
N GLY A 223 9.00 -1.52 10.97
CA GLY A 223 10.35 -1.36 10.42
C GLY A 223 11.36 -2.29 11.10
N VAL A 224 11.31 -2.40 12.44
CA VAL A 224 12.17 -3.33 13.20
C VAL A 224 11.89 -4.79 12.82
N ARG A 225 10.61 -5.17 12.71
CA ARG A 225 10.19 -6.52 12.28
C ARG A 225 10.73 -6.85 10.89
N LEU A 226 10.60 -5.93 9.93
CA LEU A 226 11.12 -6.13 8.58
C LEU A 226 12.65 -6.26 8.57
N LEU A 227 13.36 -5.43 9.33
CA LEU A 227 14.82 -5.55 9.45
C LEU A 227 15.26 -6.87 10.10
N ALA A 228 14.46 -7.42 11.02
CA ALA A 228 14.75 -8.73 11.61
C ALA A 228 14.64 -9.84 10.56
N LEU A 229 13.60 -9.81 9.71
CA LEU A 229 13.39 -10.78 8.64
C LEU A 229 14.47 -10.74 7.55
N VAL A 230 14.98 -9.55 7.21
CA VAL A 230 16.01 -9.40 6.15
C VAL A 230 17.42 -9.77 6.64
N ARG A 231 17.60 -9.97 7.96
CA ARG A 231 18.88 -10.35 8.57
C ARG A 231 19.06 -11.86 8.79
N ALA A 232 17.99 -12.62 8.65
CA ALA A 232 17.92 -14.05 8.93
C ALA A 232 18.40 -14.87 7.71
#